data_AF-A0A356X9U9-F1
#
_entry.id   AF-A0A356X9U9-F1
#
_cell.length_a   1.000
_cell.length_b   1.000
_cell.length_c   1.000
_cell.angle_alpha   90.00
_cell.angle_beta   90.00
_cell.angle_gamma   90.00
#
_symmetry.space_group_name_H-M   'P 1'
#
loop_
_entity.id
_entity.type
_entity.pdbx_description
1 polymer ?
#
loop_
_entity_poly.entity_id
_entity_poly.type
_entity_poly.pdbx_seq_one_letter_code
_entity_poly.pdbx_strand_id
1 'polypeptide(L)'
;MIRILLSLFLLSSFFGCQQSESQPQPESEEIIDPLRLGQMIMVGFRGTELSQDSTIFEDLSKRNISGVVLFDRDVITGNRSRNIEDPTQLMHLSNDIIAATPNSP
;
A
#
# COMPACT_ATOMS: atom_id res chain seq x y z
N MET A 1 -12.71 -13.22 63.57
CA MET A 1 -12.94 -13.72 62.20
C MET A 1 -13.71 -12.71 61.36
N ILE A 2 -14.86 -12.19 61.80
CA ILE A 2 -15.66 -11.22 61.02
C ILE A 2 -14.94 -9.87 60.76
N ARG A 3 -14.10 -9.41 61.70
CA ARG A 3 -13.28 -8.19 61.54
C ARG A 3 -12.18 -8.33 60.48
N ILE A 4 -11.65 -9.55 60.28
CA ILE A 4 -10.61 -9.85 59.27
C ILE A 4 -11.26 -9.95 57.89
N LEU A 5 -12.44 -10.56 57.80
CA LEU A 5 -13.27 -10.59 56.59
C LEU A 5 -13.71 -9.20 56.13
N LEU A 6 -14.06 -8.31 57.05
CA LEU A 6 -14.42 -6.91 56.75
C LEU A 6 -13.22 -6.09 56.23
N SER A 7 -12.03 -6.31 56.77
CA SER A 7 -10.82 -5.60 56.31
C SER A 7 -10.33 -6.13 54.96
N LEU A 8 -10.53 -7.41 54.65
CA LEU A 8 -10.21 -7.99 53.35
C LEU A 8 -11.16 -7.49 52.23
N PHE A 9 -12.43 -7.24 52.56
CA PHE A 9 -13.43 -6.71 51.62
C PHE A 9 -13.26 -5.20 51.34
N LEU A 10 -12.71 -4.44 52.29
CA LEU A 10 -12.38 -3.03 52.09
C LEU A 10 -11.11 -2.82 51.25
N LEU A 11 -10.17 -3.78 51.26
CA LEU A 11 -8.93 -3.69 50.50
C LEU A 11 -9.10 -3.96 48.99
N SER A 12 -10.10 -4.75 48.60
CA SER A 12 -10.42 -5.04 47.19
C SER A 12 -11.08 -3.88 46.46
N SER A 13 -11.56 -2.85 47.18
CA SER A 13 -12.18 -1.67 46.59
C SER A 13 -11.17 -0.62 46.10
N PHE A 14 -9.89 -0.75 46.46
CA PHE A 14 -8.82 0.19 46.07
C PHE A 14 -8.11 -0.17 44.76
N PHE A 15 -8.36 -1.35 44.18
CA PHE A 15 -7.86 -1.73 42.84
C PHE A 15 -8.87 -1.45 41.72
N GLY A 16 -10.00 -0.82 42.03
CA GLY A 16 -11.06 -0.50 41.08
C GLY A 16 -10.90 0.88 40.45
N CYS A 17 -9.75 1.19 39.86
CA CYS A 17 -9.60 2.22 38.82
C CYS A 17 -8.17 2.16 38.27
N GLN A 18 -7.96 1.32 37.25
CA GLN A 18 -6.85 1.53 36.33
C GLN A 18 -7.45 2.01 35.01
N GLN A 19 -7.40 3.34 34.88
CA GLN A 19 -7.45 4.13 33.65
C GLN A 19 -8.17 3.45 32.49
N SER A 20 -9.44 3.85 32.28
CA SER A 20 -9.97 3.85 30.92
C SER A 20 -9.06 4.80 30.15
N GLU A 21 -8.04 4.26 29.47
CA GLU A 21 -7.56 4.91 28.26
C GLU A 21 -8.83 5.20 27.48
N SER A 22 -9.11 6.48 27.26
CA SER A 22 -10.00 6.90 26.20
C SER A 22 -9.40 6.28 24.94
N GLN A 23 -9.84 5.07 24.61
CA GLN A 23 -9.62 4.47 23.30
C GLN A 23 -9.94 5.59 22.31
N PRO A 24 -9.00 5.97 21.43
CA PRO A 24 -9.32 6.87 20.35
C PRO A 24 -10.62 6.34 19.75
N GLN A 25 -11.67 7.18 19.73
CA GLN A 25 -12.87 6.87 18.96
C GLN A 25 -12.38 6.41 17.59
N PRO A 26 -12.92 5.33 17.01
CA PRO A 26 -12.46 4.92 15.69
C PRO A 26 -12.66 6.12 14.77
N GLU A 27 -11.56 6.81 14.45
CA GLU A 27 -11.44 7.63 13.25
C GLU A 27 -12.02 6.74 12.18
N SER A 28 -13.14 7.17 11.59
CA SER A 28 -13.94 6.40 10.63
C SER A 28 -13.09 5.37 9.92
N GLU A 29 -13.18 4.11 10.37
CA GLU A 29 -12.31 3.03 9.90
C GLU A 29 -12.40 3.04 8.38
N GLU A 30 -11.29 3.38 7.72
CA GLU A 30 -11.29 3.56 6.27
C GLU A 30 -11.78 2.23 5.67
N ILE A 31 -12.94 2.27 5.01
CA ILE A 31 -13.66 1.07 4.56
C ILE A 31 -12.76 0.18 3.69
N ILE A 32 -11.77 0.77 3.03
CA ILE A 32 -10.77 0.09 2.23
C ILE A 32 -9.39 0.68 2.51
N ASP A 33 -8.46 -0.16 2.96
CA ASP A 33 -7.04 0.16 3.07
C ASP A 33 -6.45 0.57 1.70
N PRO A 34 -5.94 1.81 1.54
CA PRO A 34 -5.42 2.30 0.27
C PRO A 34 -4.31 1.44 -0.33
N LEU A 35 -3.48 0.81 0.51
CA LEU A 35 -2.42 -0.08 0.03
C LEU A 35 -3.02 -1.32 -0.63
N ARG A 36 -4.09 -1.88 -0.08
CA ARG A 36 -4.82 -3.00 -0.68
C ARG A 36 -5.56 -2.58 -1.95
N LEU A 37 -6.11 -1.36 -1.98
CA LEU A 37 -6.76 -0.83 -3.17
C LEU A 37 -5.78 -0.72 -4.34
N GLY A 38 -4.57 -0.21 -4.10
CA GLY A 38 -3.52 -0.17 -5.12
C GLY A 38 -3.23 -1.55 -5.72
N GLN A 39 -3.21 -2.59 -4.88
CA GLN A 39 -2.95 -3.96 -5.32
C GLN A 39 -4.06 -4.55 -6.23
N MET A 40 -5.17 -3.85 -6.41
CA MET A 40 -6.26 -4.25 -7.31
C MET A 40 -6.21 -3.52 -8.66
N ILE A 41 -5.25 -2.61 -8.86
CA ILE A 41 -5.17 -1.73 -10.02
C ILE A 41 -4.03 -2.16 -10.94
N MET A 42 -4.33 -2.18 -12.24
CA MET A 42 -3.37 -2.40 -13.31
C MET A 42 -3.51 -1.28 -14.35
N VAL A 43 -2.39 -0.68 -14.76
CA VAL A 43 -2.38 0.47 -15.68
C VAL A 43 -1.38 0.27 -16.82
N GLY A 44 -1.60 0.94 -17.93
CA GLY A 44 -0.61 1.06 -19.01
C GLY A 44 -0.09 2.50 -19.10
N PHE A 45 1.07 2.69 -19.73
CA PHE A 45 1.65 4.02 -19.96
C PHE A 45 2.33 4.09 -21.34
N ARG A 46 2.90 5.24 -21.68
CA ARG A 46 3.71 5.44 -22.91
C ARG A 46 5.15 5.74 -22.54
N GLY A 47 6.08 5.20 -23.31
CA GLY A 47 7.52 5.36 -23.09
C GLY A 47 8.19 4.01 -22.96
N THR A 48 9.47 3.98 -23.34
CA THR A 48 10.32 2.79 -23.39
C THR A 48 11.29 2.73 -22.20
N GLU A 49 11.22 3.72 -21.31
CA GLU A 49 12.03 3.82 -20.11
C GLU A 49 11.16 4.31 -18.94
N LEU A 50 11.57 3.99 -17.71
CA LEU A 50 10.91 4.45 -16.51
C LEU A 50 11.63 5.67 -15.93
N SER A 51 11.09 6.86 -16.21
CA SER A 51 11.59 8.10 -15.60
C SER A 51 11.03 8.31 -14.19
N GLN A 52 11.86 8.77 -13.26
CA GLN A 52 11.45 9.10 -11.88
C GLN A 52 10.42 10.23 -11.81
N ASP A 53 10.38 11.10 -12.82
CA ASP A 53 9.42 12.20 -12.91
C ASP A 53 8.09 11.79 -13.58
N SER A 54 7.96 10.52 -13.98
CA SER A 54 6.76 10.02 -14.65
C SER A 54 5.64 9.68 -13.66
N THR A 55 4.38 9.85 -14.10
CA THR A 55 3.21 9.46 -13.30
C THR A 55 3.23 7.98 -12.93
N ILE A 56 3.68 7.12 -13.84
CA ILE A 56 3.74 5.67 -13.60
C ILE A 56 4.76 5.33 -12.49
N PHE A 57 5.90 6.04 -12.41
CA PHE A 57 6.84 5.85 -11.31
C PHE A 57 6.22 6.24 -9.97
N GLU A 58 5.44 7.33 -9.93
CA GLU A 58 4.71 7.72 -8.74
C GLU A 58 3.61 6.71 -8.36
N ASP A 59 2.88 6.18 -9.35
CA ASP A 59 1.85 5.16 -9.11
C ASP A 59 2.45 3.90 -8.48
N LEU A 60 3.59 3.44 -8.99
CA LEU A 60 4.32 2.28 -8.48
C LEU A 60 4.86 2.52 -7.06
N SER A 61 5.52 3.65 -6.85
CA SER A 61 6.26 3.91 -5.60
C SER A 61 5.38 4.42 -4.46
N LYS A 62 4.32 5.17 -4.75
CA LYS A 62 3.49 5.83 -3.73
C LYS A 62 2.06 5.30 -3.66
N ARG A 63 1.48 4.87 -4.77
CA ARG A 63 0.08 4.43 -4.86
C ARG A 63 -0.09 2.91 -4.82
N ASN A 64 1.02 2.18 -4.70
CA ASN A 64 1.06 0.73 -4.48
C ASN A 64 0.28 -0.08 -5.55
N ILE A 65 0.31 0.36 -6.81
CA ILE A 65 -0.36 -0.38 -7.90
C ILE A 65 0.25 -1.79 -8.06
N SER A 66 -0.58 -2.79 -8.35
CA SER A 66 -0.10 -4.19 -8.46
C SER A 66 0.56 -4.51 -9.81
N GLY A 67 0.22 -3.80 -10.89
CA GLY A 67 0.67 -4.23 -12.21
C GLY A 67 0.71 -3.15 -13.28
N VAL A 68 1.55 -3.41 -14.27
CA VAL A 68 1.71 -2.58 -15.48
C VAL A 68 1.48 -3.44 -16.71
N VAL A 69 0.69 -2.95 -17.66
CA VAL A 69 0.52 -3.57 -18.99
C VAL A 69 1.37 -2.83 -20.01
N LEU A 70 2.23 -3.56 -20.71
CA LEU A 70 3.09 -3.05 -21.77
C LEU A 70 2.57 -3.47 -23.14
N PHE A 71 2.72 -2.57 -24.12
CA PHE A 71 2.33 -2.81 -25.51
C PHE A 71 3.51 -2.57 -26.46
N ASP A 72 3.59 -3.38 -27.51
CA ASP A 72 4.52 -3.14 -28.61
C ASP A 72 4.04 -1.97 -29.47
N ARG A 73 2.76 -1.94 -29.85
CA ARG A 73 2.21 -0.98 -30.79
C ARG A 73 1.39 0.12 -30.10
N ASP A 74 1.62 1.36 -30.53
CA ASP A 74 0.69 2.45 -30.24
C ASP A 74 -0.38 2.51 -31.33
N VAL A 75 -1.57 1.99 -31.04
CA VAL A 75 -2.70 1.99 -31.98
C VAL A 75 -3.23 3.39 -32.29
N ILE A 76 -2.99 4.38 -31.42
CA ILE A 76 -3.48 5.75 -31.59
C ILE A 76 -2.60 6.52 -32.58
N THR A 77 -1.27 6.37 -32.44
CA THR A 77 -0.30 7.07 -33.33
C THR A 77 0.12 6.22 -34.53
N GLY A 78 -0.15 4.91 -34.51
CA GLY A 78 0.31 3.95 -35.51
C GLY A 78 1.76 3.49 -35.32
N ASN A 79 2.47 4.04 -34.33
CA ASN A 79 3.87 3.72 -34.07
C ASN A 79 4.05 2.26 -33.64
N ARG A 80 5.15 1.65 -34.10
CA ARG A 80 5.51 0.26 -33.78
C ARG A 80 6.14 0.07 -32.40
N SER A 81 6.44 1.14 -31.69
CA SER A 81 6.96 1.09 -30.33
C SER A 81 6.16 2.01 -29.42
N ARG A 82 5.43 1.42 -28.48
CA ARG A 82 4.75 2.13 -27.38
C ARG A 82 5.54 2.00 -26.09
N ASN A 83 5.87 0.77 -25.70
CA ASN A 83 6.75 0.46 -24.57
C ASN A 83 7.90 -0.50 -24.94
N ILE A 84 7.76 -1.23 -26.04
CA ILE A 84 8.69 -2.30 -26.44
C ILE A 84 9.39 -1.89 -27.73
N GLU A 85 10.72 -1.77 -27.69
CA GLU A 85 11.58 -1.54 -28.85
C GLU A 85 12.28 -2.85 -29.26
N ASP A 86 12.90 -3.52 -28.30
CA ASP A 86 13.60 -4.78 -28.49
C ASP A 86 13.66 -5.59 -27.16
N PRO A 87 14.09 -6.87 -27.18
CA PRO A 87 14.13 -7.71 -25.98
C PRO A 87 15.06 -7.19 -24.87
N THR A 88 16.18 -6.54 -25.21
CA THR A 88 17.13 -6.01 -24.23
C THR A 88 16.54 -4.80 -23.53
N GLN A 89 15.98 -3.86 -24.28
CA GLN A 89 15.27 -2.70 -23.71
C GLN A 89 14.11 -3.14 -22.82
N LEU A 90 13.29 -4.11 -23.26
CA LEU A 90 12.17 -4.62 -22.47
C LEU A 90 12.61 -5.22 -21.13
N MET A 91 13.73 -5.94 -21.12
CA MET A 91 14.30 -6.49 -19.89
C MET A 91 14.71 -5.38 -18.91
N HIS A 92 15.36 -4.32 -19.40
CA HIS A 92 15.70 -3.16 -18.59
C HIS A 92 14.46 -2.46 -18.03
N LEU A 93 13.49 -2.15 -18.88
CA LEU A 93 12.24 -1.51 -18.45
C LEU A 93 11.50 -2.34 -17.40
N SER A 94 11.43 -3.66 -17.59
CA SER A 94 10.76 -4.56 -16.64
C SER A 94 11.47 -4.57 -15.28
N ASN A 95 12.81 -4.58 -15.27
CA ASN A 95 13.59 -4.53 -14.03
C ASN A 95 13.41 -3.19 -13.31
N ASP A 96 13.39 -2.08 -14.04
CA ASP A 96 13.20 -0.75 -13.45
C ASP A 96 11.81 -0.62 -12.82
N ILE A 97 10.77 -1.16 -13.48
CA ILE A 97 9.41 -1.22 -12.93
C ILE A 97 9.38 -2.01 -11.63
N ILE A 98 9.99 -3.21 -11.59
CA ILE A 98 10.05 -4.03 -10.38
C ILE A 98 10.81 -3.31 -9.26
N ALA A 99 11.96 -2.70 -9.58
CA ALA A 99 12.76 -1.94 -8.62
C ALA A 99 12.03 -0.73 -8.02
N ALA A 100 11.09 -0.14 -8.77
CA ALA A 100 10.26 0.97 -8.30
C ALA A 100 9.08 0.54 -7.40
N THR A 101 8.84 -0.76 -7.23
CA THR A 101 7.74 -1.29 -6.41
C THR A 101 8.21 -1.75 -5.02
N PRO A 102 7.92 -1.01 -3.94
CA PRO A 102 8.41 -1.36 -2.60
C PRO A 102 7.73 -2.60 -1.98
N ASN A 103 6.54 -2.96 -2.47
CA ASN A 103 5.74 -4.08 -1.95
C ASN A 103 5.41 -5.12 -3.04
N SER A 104 6.29 -5.29 -4.04
CA SER A 104 6.14 -6.40 -5.00
C SER A 104 6.21 -7.75 -4.26
N PRO A 105 5.35 -8.73 -4.60
CA PRO A 105 5.40 -10.06 -4.03
C PRO A 105 6.69 -10.82 -4.33
#